data_AF-A0A5C9BBQ0-F1
#
_entry.id   AF-A0A5C9BBQ0-F1
#
_cell.length_a   1.000
_cell.length_b   1.000
_cell.length_c   1.000
_cell.angle_alpha   90.00
_cell.angle_beta   90.00
_cell.angle_gamma   90.00
#
_symmetry.space_group_name_H-M   'P 1'
#
loop_
_entity.id
_entity.type
_entity.pdbx_description
1 polymer ?
#
loop_
_entity_poly.entity_id
_entity_poly.type
_entity_poly.pdbx_seq_one_letter_code
_entity_poly.pdbx_strand_id
1 'polypeptide(L)'
;MKFVVNDFLKSGEAGGFPAGSVMTTEQPGVVAVTGKQPGFLQCQVSFDAPDGKKLQAVAGAGFSPTKIGLSLPVPDDFDAFWTIQKKLLAAVPLEPQLTRADQPGMKGDLECFDVQIKCLGDAPVSGYFARPTNAKPKSLPAILWVHGAGVRSSAAGNAIQGAKHGMLSLDINAHGIPNGKPNEFYAELSN
;
A
#
# COMPACT_ATOMS: atom_id res chain seq x y z
N MET A 1 -15.68 33.10 -2.57
CA MET A 1 -15.25 31.75 -2.12
C MET A 1 -14.33 31.91 -0.93
N LYS A 2 -14.31 30.97 0.02
CA LYS A 2 -13.37 30.96 1.14
C LYS A 2 -12.21 30.03 0.81
N PHE A 3 -10.99 30.38 1.20
CA PHE A 3 -9.83 29.52 1.04
C PHE A 3 -9.01 29.43 2.32
N VAL A 4 -8.33 28.29 2.50
CA VAL A 4 -7.35 28.06 3.56
C VAL A 4 -6.15 27.34 2.95
N VAL A 5 -4.97 27.90 3.10
CA VAL A 5 -3.71 27.21 2.82
C VAL A 5 -3.21 26.55 4.10
N ASN A 6 -2.76 25.29 4.04
CA ASN A 6 -2.20 24.55 5.16
C ASN A 6 -1.10 23.57 4.72
N ASP A 7 -0.42 22.94 5.68
CA ASP A 7 0.72 22.03 5.49
C ASP A 7 0.40 20.56 5.79
N PHE A 8 -0.88 20.19 5.81
CA PHE A 8 -1.39 18.85 6.18
C PHE A 8 -1.17 18.43 7.65
N LEU A 9 -0.43 19.18 8.47
CA LEU A 9 -0.17 18.81 9.87
C LEU A 9 -1.35 19.18 10.78
N LYS A 10 -2.13 20.20 10.41
CA LYS A 10 -3.35 20.62 11.10
C LYS A 10 -4.48 20.81 10.09
N SER A 11 -5.30 19.78 9.92
CA SER A 11 -6.36 19.76 8.90
C SER A 11 -7.33 20.95 9.06
N GLY A 12 -7.51 21.72 7.99
CA GLY A 12 -8.49 22.82 7.96
C GLY A 12 -8.08 24.09 8.71
N GLU A 13 -6.94 24.07 9.41
CA GLU A 13 -6.37 25.26 10.04
C GLU A 13 -5.27 25.85 9.18
N ALA A 14 -5.19 27.17 9.12
CA ALA A 14 -4.20 27.83 8.28
C ALA A 14 -2.76 27.57 8.73
N GLY A 15 -2.51 27.15 9.98
CA GLY A 15 -1.17 26.80 10.45
C GLY A 15 -0.11 27.91 10.32
N GLY A 16 -0.53 29.18 10.18
CA GLY A 16 0.35 30.32 9.88
C GLY A 16 0.48 30.67 8.39
N PHE A 17 -0.22 29.97 7.50
CA PHE A 17 -0.33 30.24 6.06
C PHE A 17 -1.57 31.09 5.73
N PRO A 18 -1.70 31.60 4.48
CA PRO A 18 -2.83 32.43 4.09
C PRO A 18 -4.19 31.72 4.21
N ALA A 19 -5.18 32.41 4.77
CA ALA A 19 -6.57 32.02 4.75
C ALA A 19 -7.44 33.26 4.59
N GLY A 20 -8.62 33.12 3.97
CA GLY A 20 -9.53 34.24 3.77
C GLY A 20 -10.58 33.97 2.71
N SER A 21 -10.99 35.04 2.03
CA SER A 21 -11.94 34.97 0.93
C SER A 21 -11.31 35.48 -0.35
N VAL A 22 -11.60 34.80 -1.46
CA VAL A 22 -11.23 35.22 -2.80
C VAL A 22 -12.50 35.35 -3.64
N MET A 23 -12.62 36.46 -4.36
CA MET A 23 -13.67 36.69 -5.34
C MET A 23 -13.11 36.37 -6.72
N THR A 24 -13.83 35.58 -7.49
CA THR A 24 -13.57 35.41 -8.91
C THR A 24 -14.62 36.21 -9.67
N THR A 25 -14.16 37.15 -10.49
CA THR A 25 -14.99 37.86 -11.46
C THR A 25 -14.54 37.39 -12.85
N GLU A 26 -14.27 38.30 -13.79
CA GLU A 26 -13.70 37.95 -15.10
C GLU A 26 -12.24 37.47 -15.01
N GLN A 27 -11.54 37.78 -13.91
CA GLN A 27 -10.17 37.30 -13.65
C GLN A 27 -10.12 36.21 -12.57
N PRO A 28 -9.15 35.28 -12.68
CA PRO A 28 -8.96 34.24 -11.68
C PRO A 28 -8.53 34.85 -10.34
N GLY A 29 -9.06 34.27 -9.26
CA GLY A 29 -8.62 34.58 -7.90
C GLY A 29 -7.22 34.04 -7.67
N VAL A 30 -6.31 34.88 -7.19
CA VAL A 30 -4.91 34.51 -6.94
C VAL A 30 -4.66 34.36 -5.44
N VAL A 31 -4.18 33.19 -5.04
CA VAL A 31 -3.67 32.92 -3.68
C VAL A 31 -2.18 32.69 -3.80
N ALA A 32 -1.38 33.65 -3.31
CA ALA A 32 0.08 33.56 -3.31
C ALA A 32 0.58 32.98 -1.97
N VAL A 33 1.51 32.03 -2.04
CA VAL A 33 2.16 31.45 -0.86
C VAL A 33 3.63 31.12 -1.15
N THR A 34 4.47 31.21 -0.12
CA THR A 34 5.88 30.83 -0.18
C THR A 34 6.15 29.75 0.86
N GLY A 35 6.63 28.58 0.42
CA GLY A 35 7.16 27.55 1.31
C GLY A 35 8.57 27.91 1.75
N LYS A 36 8.80 28.05 3.07
CA LYS A 36 10.11 28.34 3.65
C LYS A 36 10.99 27.10 3.81
N GLN A 37 10.40 25.91 3.71
CA GLN A 37 11.06 24.62 3.90
C GLN A 37 10.63 23.66 2.78
N PRO A 38 11.44 22.63 2.48
CA PRO A 38 11.02 21.52 1.65
C PRO A 38 9.72 20.88 2.17
N GLY A 39 8.71 20.72 1.32
CA GLY A 39 7.41 20.18 1.74
C GLY A 39 6.29 20.44 0.75
N PHE A 40 5.05 20.18 1.18
CA PHE A 40 3.85 20.40 0.39
C PHE A 40 2.88 21.30 1.15
N LEU A 41 2.27 22.24 0.43
CA LEU A 41 1.13 23.00 0.93
C LEU A 41 -0.12 22.65 0.14
N GLN A 42 -1.24 22.71 0.81
CA GLN A 42 -2.57 22.50 0.25
C GLN A 42 -3.38 23.79 0.36
N CYS A 43 -3.97 24.24 -0.74
CA CYS A 43 -5.03 25.24 -0.73
C CYS A 43 -6.38 24.54 -0.84
N GLN A 44 -7.20 24.62 0.21
CA GLN A 44 -8.59 24.20 0.19
C GLN A 44 -9.47 25.40 -0.09
N VAL A 45 -10.34 25.31 -1.07
CA VAL A 45 -11.32 26.35 -1.43
C VAL A 45 -12.72 25.80 -1.20
N SER A 46 -13.57 26.57 -0.54
CA SER A 46 -14.97 26.27 -0.30
C SER A 46 -15.87 27.38 -0.85
N PHE A 47 -17.01 26.97 -1.40
CA PHE A 47 -18.03 27.86 -1.94
C PHE A 47 -19.41 27.34 -1.56
N ASP A 48 -20.16 28.17 -0.86
CA ASP A 48 -21.56 27.92 -0.56
C ASP A 48 -22.37 28.43 -1.77
N ALA A 49 -22.85 27.50 -2.61
CA ALA A 49 -23.59 27.84 -3.81
C ALA A 49 -25.00 28.37 -3.48
N PRO A 50 -25.61 29.19 -4.35
CA PRO A 50 -26.95 29.73 -4.11
C PRO A 50 -28.05 28.67 -3.93
N ASP A 51 -27.87 27.47 -4.48
CA ASP A 51 -28.77 26.32 -4.32
C ASP A 51 -28.57 25.56 -3.00
N GLY A 52 -27.73 26.06 -2.11
CA GLY A 52 -27.41 25.47 -0.81
C GLY A 52 -26.35 24.36 -0.86
N LYS A 53 -25.81 24.01 -2.04
CA LYS A 53 -24.73 23.02 -2.14
C LYS A 53 -23.40 23.62 -1.74
N LYS A 54 -22.66 22.90 -0.90
CA LYS A 54 -21.27 23.24 -0.56
C LYS A 54 -20.33 22.61 -1.59
N LEU A 55 -19.66 23.44 -2.38
CA LEU A 55 -18.61 23.03 -3.30
C LEU A 55 -17.25 23.15 -2.61
N GLN A 56 -16.38 22.17 -2.83
CA GLN A 56 -15.01 22.17 -2.34
C GLN A 56 -14.05 21.79 -3.46
N ALA A 57 -12.90 22.48 -3.50
CA ALA A 57 -11.81 22.18 -4.41
C ALA A 57 -10.49 22.25 -3.65
N VAL A 58 -9.50 21.49 -4.11
CA VAL A 58 -8.19 21.39 -3.49
C VAL A 58 -7.11 21.53 -4.55
N ALA A 59 -6.09 22.33 -4.27
CA ALA A 59 -4.87 22.41 -5.06
C ALA A 59 -3.64 22.20 -4.16
N GLY A 60 -2.61 21.53 -4.67
CA GLY A 60 -1.36 21.28 -3.96
C GLY A 60 -0.18 21.97 -4.62
N ALA A 61 0.78 22.45 -3.83
CA ALA A 61 2.05 23.00 -4.31
C ALA A 61 3.21 22.36 -3.55
N GLY A 62 4.16 21.79 -4.29
CA GLY A 62 5.40 21.25 -3.74
C GLY A 62 6.51 22.31 -3.73
N PHE A 63 7.13 22.51 -2.57
CA PHE A 63 8.28 23.40 -2.40
C PHE A 63 9.52 22.57 -2.20
N SER A 64 10.48 22.66 -3.13
CA SER A 64 11.71 21.84 -3.14
C SER A 64 11.50 20.36 -2.76
N PRO A 65 10.58 19.59 -3.39
CA PRO A 65 10.22 18.24 -2.92
C PRO A 65 11.41 17.27 -2.80
N THR A 66 12.42 17.42 -3.65
CA THR A 66 13.65 16.61 -3.64
C THR A 66 14.61 16.92 -2.50
N LYS A 67 14.33 17.98 -1.71
CA LYS A 67 15.10 18.36 -0.52
C LYS A 67 14.41 17.96 0.78
N ILE A 68 13.28 17.25 0.72
CA ILE A 68 12.62 16.71 1.92
C ILE A 68 13.56 15.66 2.53
N GLY A 69 14.04 15.93 3.74
CA GLY A 69 14.91 15.03 4.50
C GLY A 69 14.14 14.04 5.35
N LEU A 70 14.88 13.23 6.12
CA LEU A 70 14.30 12.33 7.11
C LEU A 70 13.64 13.13 8.24
N SER A 71 12.46 12.70 8.68
CA SER A 71 11.76 13.35 9.82
C SER A 71 12.44 13.10 11.17
N LEU A 72 13.22 12.01 11.28
CA LEU A 72 13.96 11.60 12.48
C LEU A 72 15.29 10.94 12.07
N PRO A 73 16.34 10.96 12.93
CA PRO A 73 17.51 10.13 12.72
C PRO A 73 17.15 8.64 12.77
N VAL A 74 18.00 7.80 12.16
CA VAL A 74 17.90 6.35 12.32
C VAL A 74 18.13 6.00 13.80
N PRO A 75 17.31 5.14 14.43
CA PRO A 75 17.52 4.72 15.81
C PRO A 75 18.89 4.04 16.02
N ASP A 76 19.53 4.29 17.17
CA ASP A 76 20.85 3.74 17.50
C ASP A 76 20.90 2.19 17.49
N ASP A 77 19.76 1.54 17.73
CA ASP A 77 19.64 0.08 17.81
C ASP A 77 19.07 -0.58 16.55
N PHE A 78 18.87 0.17 15.45
CA PHE A 78 18.18 -0.31 14.24
C PHE A 78 18.74 -1.64 13.73
N ASP A 79 20.06 -1.75 13.56
CA ASP A 79 20.71 -2.97 13.06
C ASP A 79 20.67 -4.11 14.08
N ALA A 80 20.79 -3.79 15.37
CA ALA A 80 20.72 -4.79 16.44
C ALA A 80 19.32 -5.41 16.52
N PHE A 81 18.28 -4.57 16.45
CA PHE A 81 16.89 -5.00 16.38
C PHE A 81 16.67 -5.96 15.21
N TRP A 82 17.02 -5.56 13.98
CA TRP A 82 16.81 -6.40 12.80
C TRP A 82 17.66 -7.67 12.79
N THR A 83 18.86 -7.63 13.38
CA THR A 83 19.70 -8.82 13.57
C THR A 83 19.01 -9.83 14.48
N ILE A 84 18.41 -9.37 15.59
CA ILE A 84 17.64 -10.23 16.49
C ILE A 84 16.40 -10.79 15.77
N GLN A 85 15.61 -9.96 15.07
CA GLN A 85 14.42 -10.42 14.34
C GLN A 85 14.76 -11.50 13.30
N LYS A 86 15.81 -11.29 12.50
CA LYS A 86 16.26 -12.28 11.51
C LYS A 86 16.72 -13.58 12.16
N LYS A 87 17.42 -13.51 13.31
CA LYS A 87 17.85 -14.70 14.05
C LYS A 87 16.66 -15.50 14.57
N LEU A 88 15.65 -14.83 15.14
CA LEU A 88 14.44 -15.46 15.62
C LEU A 88 13.67 -16.14 14.48
N LEU A 89 13.51 -15.45 13.34
CA LEU A 89 12.85 -16.02 12.17
C LEU A 89 13.61 -17.23 11.59
N ALA A 90 14.94 -17.16 11.53
CA ALA A 90 15.76 -18.26 11.01
C ALA A 90 15.69 -19.55 11.85
N ALA A 91 15.26 -19.45 13.11
CA ALA A 91 15.02 -20.60 13.97
C ALA A 91 13.66 -21.27 13.72
N VAL A 92 12.75 -20.63 12.96
CA VAL A 92 11.45 -21.20 12.59
C VAL A 92 11.67 -22.21 11.44
N PRO A 93 11.24 -23.48 11.59
CA PRO A 93 11.36 -24.47 10.52
C PRO A 93 10.57 -24.07 9.28
N LEU A 94 11.23 -24.13 8.11
CA LEU A 94 10.60 -23.86 6.82
C LEU A 94 9.80 -25.10 6.36
N GLU A 95 8.54 -25.16 6.77
CA GLU A 95 7.60 -26.26 6.46
C GLU A 95 6.36 -25.71 5.73
N PRO A 96 6.47 -25.36 4.43
CA PRO A 96 5.34 -24.84 3.68
C PRO A 96 4.28 -25.94 3.48
N GLN A 97 3.03 -25.62 3.85
CA GLN A 97 1.86 -26.44 3.51
C GLN A 97 1.29 -25.96 2.19
N LEU A 98 1.22 -26.86 1.20
CA LEU A 98 0.69 -26.58 -0.13
C LEU A 98 -0.63 -27.32 -0.30
N THR A 99 -1.73 -26.58 -0.43
CA THR A 99 -3.04 -27.13 -0.78
C THR A 99 -3.35 -26.77 -2.23
N ARG A 100 -3.65 -27.75 -3.08
CA ARG A 100 -3.98 -27.46 -4.48
C ARG A 100 -5.18 -26.50 -4.56
N ALA A 101 -5.04 -25.44 -5.34
CA ALA A 101 -6.06 -24.42 -5.52
C ALA A 101 -6.34 -24.25 -7.00
N ASP A 102 -7.41 -24.88 -7.49
CA ASP A 102 -7.85 -24.69 -8.87
C ASP A 102 -8.53 -23.32 -8.99
N GLN A 103 -7.97 -22.46 -9.83
CA GLN A 103 -8.37 -21.06 -9.96
C GLN A 103 -8.81 -20.77 -11.40
N PRO A 104 -9.76 -19.84 -11.61
CA PRO A 104 -10.20 -19.45 -12.95
C PRO A 104 -9.03 -19.02 -13.85
N GLY A 105 -9.02 -19.50 -15.10
CA GLY A 105 -8.01 -19.13 -16.08
C GLY A 105 -6.67 -19.86 -15.96
N MET A 106 -6.59 -20.90 -15.13
CA MET A 106 -5.51 -21.88 -15.17
C MET A 106 -5.63 -22.80 -16.39
N LYS A 107 -4.48 -23.12 -16.98
CA LYS A 107 -4.32 -24.10 -18.05
C LYS A 107 -3.56 -25.32 -17.48
N GLY A 108 -3.65 -26.47 -18.14
CA GLY A 108 -3.08 -27.74 -17.64
C GLY A 108 -1.54 -27.79 -17.59
N ASP A 109 -0.87 -26.80 -18.16
CA ASP A 109 0.58 -26.59 -18.08
C ASP A 109 1.02 -25.86 -16.79
N LEU A 110 0.09 -25.44 -15.94
CA LEU A 110 0.34 -24.74 -14.69
C LEU A 110 -0.29 -25.48 -13.50
N GLU A 111 0.34 -25.33 -12.35
CA GLU A 111 -0.25 -25.66 -11.05
C GLU A 111 -0.23 -24.46 -10.12
N CYS A 112 -1.21 -24.41 -9.22
CA CYS A 112 -1.40 -23.35 -8.24
C CYS A 112 -1.80 -23.97 -6.90
N PHE A 113 -1.29 -23.39 -5.83
CA PHE A 113 -1.48 -23.86 -4.46
C PHE A 113 -1.83 -22.68 -3.56
N ASP A 114 -2.80 -22.87 -2.66
CA ASP A 114 -2.90 -22.08 -1.45
C ASP A 114 -1.79 -22.54 -0.49
N VAL A 115 -0.99 -21.60 -0.02
CA VAL A 115 0.24 -21.83 0.72
C VAL A 115 0.15 -21.20 2.09
N GLN A 116 0.48 -22.01 3.10
CA GLN A 116 0.69 -21.55 4.47
C GLN A 116 2.12 -21.88 4.89
N ILE A 117 2.86 -20.88 5.37
CA ILE A 117 4.23 -21.03 5.86
C ILE A 117 4.29 -20.50 7.28
N LYS A 118 4.82 -21.28 8.22
CA LYS A 118 5.05 -20.80 9.59
C LYS A 118 5.97 -19.57 9.57
N CYS A 119 5.65 -18.58 10.39
CA CYS A 119 6.43 -17.36 10.57
C CYS A 119 6.68 -17.12 12.06
N LEU A 120 7.50 -16.12 12.37
CA LEU A 120 7.67 -15.65 13.74
C LEU A 120 6.36 -14.99 14.23
N GLY A 121 5.89 -15.39 15.41
CA GLY A 121 4.61 -14.94 15.98
C GLY A 121 3.45 -15.87 15.62
N ASP A 122 2.22 -15.38 15.79
CA ASP A 122 1.00 -16.20 15.66
C ASP A 122 0.46 -16.24 14.21
N ALA A 123 0.83 -15.28 13.37
CA ALA A 123 0.36 -15.18 12.01
C ALA A 123 1.31 -15.94 11.04
N PRO A 124 0.82 -16.90 10.25
CA PRO A 124 1.62 -17.51 9.19
C PRO A 124 1.82 -16.54 8.03
N VAL A 125 2.69 -16.88 7.09
CA VAL A 125 2.61 -16.34 5.73
C VAL A 125 1.51 -17.10 5.00
N SER A 126 0.54 -16.38 4.45
CA SER A 126 -0.59 -16.94 3.70
C SER A 126 -0.59 -16.37 2.28
N GLY A 127 -0.64 -17.23 1.27
CA GLY A 127 -0.51 -16.79 -0.13
C GLY A 127 -0.89 -17.83 -1.17
N TYR A 128 -0.87 -17.43 -2.45
CA TYR A 128 -0.98 -18.34 -3.58
C TYR A 128 0.37 -18.51 -4.28
N PHE A 129 0.78 -19.76 -4.49
CA PHE A 129 1.98 -20.12 -5.24
C PHE A 129 1.61 -20.83 -6.53
N ALA A 130 2.14 -20.38 -7.67
CA ALA A 130 1.97 -21.04 -8.95
C ALA A 130 3.30 -21.24 -9.69
N ARG A 131 3.36 -22.30 -10.49
CA ARG A 131 4.50 -22.62 -11.36
C ARG A 131 4.08 -23.46 -12.58
N PRO A 132 4.90 -23.50 -13.64
CA PRO A 132 4.77 -24.50 -14.71
C PRO A 132 4.94 -25.93 -14.17
N THR A 133 4.10 -26.87 -14.62
CA THR A 133 4.11 -28.27 -14.16
C THR A 133 5.38 -29.03 -14.56
N ASN A 134 6.07 -28.57 -15.61
CA ASN A 134 7.29 -29.18 -16.13
C ASN A 134 8.58 -28.44 -15.72
N ALA A 135 8.51 -27.56 -14.72
CA ALA A 135 9.68 -26.83 -14.21
C ALA A 135 10.76 -27.80 -13.71
N LYS A 136 11.99 -27.66 -14.23
CA LYS A 136 13.13 -28.44 -13.76
C LYS A 136 13.73 -27.79 -12.50
N PRO A 137 14.42 -28.55 -11.64
CA PRO A 137 15.14 -27.97 -10.51
C PRO A 137 16.05 -26.83 -10.96
N LYS A 138 15.95 -25.68 -10.29
CA LYS A 138 16.76 -24.47 -10.53
C LYS A 138 16.67 -23.91 -11.96
N SER A 139 15.60 -24.21 -12.71
CA SER A 139 15.48 -23.76 -14.11
C SER A 139 14.75 -22.45 -14.31
N LEU A 140 13.99 -21.98 -13.30
CA LEU A 140 13.13 -20.82 -13.41
C LEU A 140 13.55 -19.71 -12.43
N PRO A 141 13.43 -18.42 -12.81
CA PRO A 141 13.49 -17.32 -11.85
C PRO A 141 12.28 -17.36 -10.90
N ALA A 142 12.34 -16.57 -9.82
CA ALA A 142 11.26 -16.43 -8.86
C ALA A 142 10.76 -14.98 -8.79
N ILE A 143 9.46 -14.81 -8.53
CA ILE A 143 8.82 -13.52 -8.27
C ILE A 143 7.95 -13.61 -7.02
N LEU A 144 8.05 -12.59 -6.17
CA LEU A 144 7.22 -12.40 -4.98
C LEU A 144 6.36 -11.15 -5.15
N TRP A 145 5.05 -11.31 -5.05
CA TRP A 145 4.08 -10.23 -5.09
C TRP A 145 3.67 -9.87 -3.66
N VAL A 146 3.88 -8.62 -3.29
CA VAL A 146 3.48 -8.05 -2.00
C VAL A 146 2.43 -6.98 -2.19
N HIS A 147 1.50 -6.91 -1.25
CA HIS A 147 0.28 -6.12 -1.36
C HIS A 147 0.43 -4.77 -0.63
N GLY A 148 -0.25 -3.74 -1.15
CA GLY A 148 -0.50 -2.52 -0.37
C GLY A 148 -1.46 -2.79 0.80
N ALA A 149 -1.60 -1.80 1.70
CA ALA A 149 -2.42 -1.91 2.91
C ALA A 149 -3.85 -2.44 2.64
N GLY A 150 -4.38 -3.22 3.57
CA GLY A 150 -5.76 -3.68 3.58
C GLY A 150 -5.91 -5.16 3.93
N VAL A 151 -7.10 -5.51 4.41
CA VAL A 151 -7.45 -6.86 4.87
C VAL A 151 -8.16 -7.59 3.73
N ARG A 152 -7.47 -8.51 3.07
CA ARG A 152 -7.99 -9.28 1.92
C ARG A 152 -7.18 -10.53 1.64
N SER A 153 -7.75 -11.45 0.87
CA SER A 153 -7.06 -12.61 0.30
C SER A 153 -5.81 -12.19 -0.50
N SER A 154 -4.86 -13.12 -0.61
CA SER A 154 -3.84 -13.09 -1.67
C SER A 154 -4.50 -13.18 -3.05
N ALA A 155 -3.83 -12.64 -4.07
CA ALA A 155 -4.30 -12.60 -5.45
C ALA A 155 -3.71 -13.76 -6.26
N ALA A 156 -4.47 -14.85 -6.39
CA ALA A 156 -4.08 -16.01 -7.22
C ALA A 156 -3.78 -15.63 -8.68
N GLY A 157 -4.44 -14.59 -9.21
CA GLY A 157 -4.21 -14.07 -10.54
C GLY A 157 -2.75 -13.64 -10.78
N ASN A 158 -2.11 -12.99 -9.80
CA ASN A 158 -0.70 -12.58 -9.88
C ASN A 158 0.23 -13.80 -9.88
N ALA A 159 -0.04 -14.75 -8.98
CA ALA A 159 0.70 -16.01 -8.93
C ALA A 159 0.67 -16.70 -10.30
N ILE A 160 -0.53 -16.91 -10.85
CA ILE A 160 -0.75 -17.53 -12.16
C ILE A 160 -0.08 -16.74 -13.29
N GLN A 161 -0.14 -15.40 -13.26
CA GLN A 161 0.49 -14.55 -14.28
C GLN A 161 2.01 -14.72 -14.30
N GLY A 162 2.67 -14.70 -13.14
CA GLY A 162 4.12 -14.96 -13.07
C GLY A 162 4.46 -16.36 -13.59
N ALA A 163 3.67 -17.38 -13.22
CA ALA A 163 3.86 -18.74 -13.70
C ALA A 163 3.70 -18.87 -15.24
N LYS A 164 2.72 -18.17 -15.83
CA LYS A 164 2.54 -18.08 -17.30
C LYS A 164 3.77 -17.49 -18.02
N HIS A 165 4.57 -16.68 -17.33
CA HIS A 165 5.81 -16.11 -17.84
C HIS A 165 7.06 -16.92 -17.44
N GLY A 166 6.89 -18.18 -17.03
CA GLY A 166 8.00 -19.08 -16.74
C GLY A 166 8.69 -18.79 -15.41
N MET A 167 7.96 -18.33 -14.39
CA MET A 167 8.51 -18.05 -13.06
C MET A 167 7.93 -18.98 -11.98
N LEU A 168 8.68 -19.17 -10.90
CA LEU A 168 8.13 -19.57 -9.61
C LEU A 168 7.47 -18.34 -8.99
N SER A 169 6.14 -18.32 -8.87
CA SER A 169 5.41 -17.08 -8.58
C SER A 169 4.59 -17.22 -7.31
N LEU A 170 4.93 -16.44 -6.29
CA LEU A 170 4.25 -16.43 -4.99
C LEU A 170 3.63 -15.04 -4.75
N ASP A 171 2.34 -14.99 -4.51
CA ASP A 171 1.64 -13.80 -4.02
C ASP A 171 1.22 -14.04 -2.57
N ILE A 172 1.46 -13.08 -1.66
CA ILE A 172 1.10 -13.21 -0.24
C ILE A 172 0.20 -12.05 0.18
N ASN A 173 -0.76 -12.33 1.06
CA ASN A 173 -1.50 -11.27 1.72
C ASN A 173 -0.70 -10.67 2.89
N ALA A 174 -1.05 -9.44 3.29
CA ALA A 174 -0.27 -8.66 4.24
C ALA A 174 -0.36 -9.14 5.70
N HIS A 175 -1.31 -10.02 6.02
CA HIS A 175 -1.73 -10.29 7.40
C HIS A 175 -1.69 -11.77 7.81
N GLY A 176 -1.29 -12.67 6.91
CA GLY A 176 -1.33 -14.10 7.20
C GLY A 176 -2.73 -14.68 7.29
N ILE A 177 -3.74 -13.99 6.73
CA ILE A 177 -5.14 -14.39 6.85
C ILE A 177 -5.47 -15.50 5.84
N PRO A 178 -6.43 -16.39 6.13
CA PRO A 178 -6.84 -17.44 5.18
C PRO A 178 -7.29 -16.86 3.83
N ASN A 179 -6.84 -17.48 2.74
CA ASN A 179 -7.21 -17.06 1.39
C ASN A 179 -8.56 -17.64 0.96
N GLY A 180 -9.15 -17.07 -0.11
CA GLY A 180 -10.33 -17.63 -0.76
C GLY A 180 -11.63 -17.61 0.06
N LYS A 181 -11.65 -16.92 1.20
CA LYS A 181 -12.87 -16.67 1.98
C LYS A 181 -13.81 -15.67 1.28
N PRO A 182 -15.11 -15.66 1.64
CA PRO A 182 -16.07 -14.64 1.18
C PRO A 182 -15.65 -13.22 1.60
N ASN A 183 -16.18 -12.20 0.93
CA ASN A 183 -15.84 -10.80 1.20
C ASN A 183 -16.21 -10.38 2.63
N GLU A 184 -17.30 -10.94 3.16
CA GLU A 184 -17.80 -10.67 4.51
C GLU A 184 -16.77 -11.04 5.58
N PHE A 185 -16.05 -12.15 5.39
CA PHE A 185 -14.98 -12.57 6.31
C PHE A 185 -13.89 -11.50 6.45
N TYR A 186 -13.48 -10.88 5.33
CA TYR A 186 -12.46 -9.83 5.37
C TYR A 186 -13.01 -8.50 5.90
N ALA A 187 -14.28 -8.20 5.61
CA ALA A 187 -14.95 -7.03 6.14
C ALA A 187 -15.04 -7.07 7.67
N GLU A 188 -15.35 -8.22 8.26
CA GLU A 188 -15.39 -8.42 9.71
C GLU A 188 -14.01 -8.22 10.37
N LEU A 189 -12.93 -8.64 9.70
CA LEU A 189 -11.56 -8.46 10.17
C LEU A 189 -11.02 -7.01 10.00
N SER A 190 -11.74 -6.18 9.25
CA SER A 190 -11.35 -4.77 9.01
C SER A 190 -11.88 -3.79 10.06
N ASN A 191 -12.64 -4.29 11.04
CA ASN A 191 -13.34 -3.50 12.05
C ASN A 191 -12.60 -3.44 13.39
#